data_AF-A0A9K3EDS8-F1
#
_entry.id   AF-A0A9K3EDS8-F1
#
_cell.length_a   1.000
_cell.length_b   1.000
_cell.length_c   1.000
_cell.angle_alpha   90.00
_cell.angle_beta   90.00
_cell.angle_gamma   90.00
#
_symmetry.space_group_name_H-M   'P 1'
#
loop_
_entity.id
_entity.type
_entity.pdbx_description
1 polymer ?
#
loop_
_entity_poly.entity_id
_entity_poly.type
_entity_poly.pdbx_seq_one_letter_code
_entity_poly.pdbx_strand_id
1 'polypeptide(L)'
;MQSSNDQLLADHLRLANGTFITFSALFFLASDLLLFSSDKTEIERARDKAIESHQAVVVDMKDMLSRYDGEMVELYSLTSELLLTKQWFLKEGVAWVVKLVHQSPELEKVVADFINSVNAMGVNDGIKQGFQAAKSSAKTVEEIPGYDEGARDTLDVAIKAIDDFYISVLDKVTELVNEPLSVIKEKSKLPIVKED
;
A
#
# COMPACT_ATOMS: atom_id res chain seq x y z
N MET A 1 7.15 -99.47 61.10
CA MET A 1 7.31 -99.13 59.66
C MET A 1 6.33 -98.07 59.15
N GLN A 2 5.21 -97.78 59.83
CA GLN A 2 4.22 -96.78 59.39
C GLN A 2 4.72 -95.32 59.46
N SER A 3 5.40 -94.94 60.54
CA SER A 3 5.90 -93.57 60.77
C SER A 3 6.90 -93.06 59.72
N SER A 4 7.65 -93.93 59.04
CA SER A 4 8.61 -93.51 58.01
C SER A 4 7.94 -93.19 56.67
N ASN A 5 6.81 -93.83 56.36
CA ASN A 5 6.04 -93.54 55.15
C ASN A 5 5.23 -92.26 55.30
N ASP A 6 4.68 -91.99 56.49
CA ASP A 6 3.94 -90.76 56.77
C ASP A 6 4.85 -89.53 56.73
N GLN A 7 6.10 -89.65 57.20
CA GLN A 7 7.12 -88.60 57.10
C GLN A 7 7.51 -88.31 55.64
N LEU A 8 7.71 -89.36 54.84
CA LEU A 8 8.07 -89.26 53.43
C LEU A 8 6.92 -88.64 52.59
N LEU A 9 5.68 -88.97 52.92
CA LEU A 9 4.49 -88.38 52.30
C LEU A 9 4.37 -86.89 52.64
N ALA A 10 4.61 -86.51 53.90
CA ALA A 10 4.59 -85.12 54.34
C ALA A 10 5.69 -84.27 53.69
N ASP A 11 6.88 -84.83 53.49
CA ASP A 11 7.99 -84.15 52.79
C ASP A 11 7.71 -84.01 51.29
N HIS A 12 7.12 -85.02 50.64
CA HIS A 12 6.66 -84.91 49.25
C HIS A 12 5.54 -83.86 49.07
N LEU A 13 4.57 -83.81 49.99
CA LEU A 13 3.51 -82.79 49.99
C LEU A 13 4.07 -81.38 50.23
N ARG A 14 5.06 -81.23 51.10
CA ARG A 14 5.75 -79.95 51.34
C ARG A 14 6.56 -79.50 50.12
N LEU A 15 7.27 -80.42 49.47
CA LEU A 15 8.01 -80.12 48.24
C LEU A 15 7.06 -79.73 47.11
N ALA A 16 5.97 -80.49 46.90
CA ALA A 16 4.96 -80.19 45.90
C ALA A 16 4.28 -78.83 46.12
N ASN A 17 3.93 -78.49 47.36
CA ASN A 17 3.38 -77.18 47.70
C ASN A 17 4.42 -76.06 47.52
N GLY A 18 5.68 -76.28 47.90
CA GLY A 18 6.76 -75.33 47.67
C GLY A 18 6.99 -75.05 46.19
N THR A 19 7.02 -76.10 45.35
CA THR A 19 7.13 -75.97 43.89
C THR A 19 5.91 -75.28 43.27
N PHE A 20 4.70 -75.57 43.77
CA PHE A 20 3.49 -74.90 43.29
C PHE A 20 3.51 -73.39 43.63
N ILE A 21 3.93 -73.02 44.84
CA ILE A 21 4.03 -71.63 45.27
C ILE A 21 5.09 -70.88 44.43
N THR A 22 6.26 -71.47 44.19
CA THR A 22 7.29 -70.83 43.38
C THR A 22 6.87 -70.67 41.93
N PHE A 23 6.20 -71.67 41.35
CA PHE A 23 5.68 -71.58 39.98
C PHE A 23 4.58 -70.52 39.85
N SER A 24 3.69 -70.42 40.84
CA SER A 24 2.66 -69.39 40.89
C SER A 24 3.27 -67.98 41.00
N ALA A 25 4.26 -67.79 41.87
CA ALA A 25 4.98 -66.51 42.00
C ALA A 25 5.70 -66.13 40.70
N LEU A 26 6.35 -67.09 40.02
CA LEU A 26 6.97 -66.88 38.71
C LEU A 26 5.95 -66.49 37.64
N PHE A 27 4.77 -67.11 37.64
CA PHE A 27 3.70 -66.77 36.69
C PHE A 27 3.16 -65.34 36.90
N PHE A 28 2.96 -64.92 38.16
CA PHE A 28 2.57 -63.54 38.46
C PHE A 28 3.64 -62.54 38.04
N LEU A 29 4.91 -62.78 38.36
CA LEU A 29 6.02 -61.91 37.94
C LEU A 29 6.16 -61.83 36.41
N ALA A 30 5.97 -62.95 35.70
CA ALA A 30 5.98 -62.96 34.24
C ALA A 30 4.80 -62.17 33.64
N SER A 31 3.63 -62.26 34.27
CA SER A 31 2.44 -61.50 33.88
C SER A 31 2.62 -60.00 34.11
N ASP A 32 3.16 -59.61 35.26
CA ASP A 32 3.46 -58.22 35.59
C ASP A 32 4.53 -57.62 34.66
N LEU A 33 5.55 -58.42 34.30
CA LEU A 33 6.59 -58.00 33.35
C LEU A 33 6.02 -57.78 31.94
N LEU A 34 5.07 -58.63 31.50
CA LEU A 34 4.38 -58.47 30.22
C LEU A 34 3.49 -57.22 30.21
N LEU A 35 2.74 -56.97 31.29
CA LEU A 35 1.91 -55.79 31.44
C LEU A 35 2.75 -54.51 31.42
N PHE A 36 3.83 -54.47 32.21
CA PHE A 36 4.75 -53.34 32.23
C PHE A 36 5.39 -53.05 30.86
N SER A 37 5.76 -54.09 30.12
CA SER A 37 6.28 -53.95 28.75
C SER A 37 5.22 -53.36 27.81
N SER A 38 3.97 -53.83 27.90
CA SER A 38 2.86 -53.30 27.12
C SER A 38 2.63 -51.82 27.41
N ASP A 39 2.48 -51.45 28.69
CA ASP A 39 2.24 -50.07 29.14
C ASP A 39 3.36 -49.14 28.71
N LYS A 40 4.62 -49.60 28.82
CA LYS A 40 5.78 -48.84 28.33
C LYS A 40 5.68 -48.54 26.84
N THR A 41 5.33 -49.53 26.01
CA THR A 41 5.18 -49.30 24.57
C THR A 41 4.02 -48.37 24.24
N GLU A 42 2.94 -48.39 25.01
CA GLU A 42 1.81 -47.50 24.84
C GLU A 42 2.19 -46.06 25.18
N ILE A 43 2.91 -45.84 26.29
CA ILE A 43 3.45 -44.53 26.68
C ILE A 43 4.41 -44.01 25.61
N GLU A 44 5.31 -44.85 25.09
CA GLU A 44 6.24 -44.45 24.03
C GLU A 44 5.51 -44.03 22.76
N ARG A 45 4.50 -44.80 22.31
CA ARG A 45 3.67 -44.41 21.15
C ARG A 45 2.89 -43.12 21.39
N ALA A 46 2.30 -42.95 22.58
CA ALA A 46 1.55 -41.74 22.92
C ALA A 46 2.47 -40.51 22.93
N ARG A 47 3.68 -40.65 23.47
CA ARG A 47 4.72 -39.63 23.45
C ARG A 47 5.14 -39.29 22.02
N ASP A 48 5.43 -40.29 21.20
CA ASP A 48 5.91 -40.07 19.84
C ASP A 48 4.84 -39.37 18.99
N LYS A 49 3.57 -39.79 19.11
CA LYS A 49 2.44 -39.11 18.48
C LYS A 49 2.28 -37.66 18.97
N ALA A 50 2.47 -37.41 20.26
CA ALA A 50 2.44 -36.06 20.80
C ALA A 50 3.59 -35.21 20.25
N ILE A 51 4.80 -35.76 20.15
CA ILE A 51 5.98 -35.07 19.57
C ILE A 51 5.71 -34.73 18.10
N GLU A 52 5.26 -35.68 17.29
CA GLU A 52 4.93 -35.46 15.88
C GLU A 52 3.86 -34.37 15.72
N SER A 53 2.80 -34.42 16.55
CA SER A 53 1.76 -33.40 16.53
C SER A 53 2.30 -32.02 16.89
N HIS A 54 3.17 -31.90 17.90
CA HIS A 54 3.78 -30.62 18.25
C HIS A 54 4.74 -30.13 17.17
N GLN A 55 5.53 -31.02 16.57
CA GLN A 55 6.43 -30.68 15.47
C GLN A 55 5.65 -30.15 14.26
N ALA A 56 4.52 -30.77 13.91
CA ALA A 56 3.66 -30.29 12.83
C ALA A 56 3.16 -28.86 13.09
N VAL A 57 2.68 -28.57 14.31
CA VAL A 57 2.23 -27.23 14.70
C VAL A 57 3.38 -26.22 14.67
N VAL A 58 4.57 -26.59 15.16
CA VAL A 58 5.74 -25.71 15.15
C VAL A 58 6.19 -25.38 13.72
N VAL A 59 6.15 -26.36 12.81
CA VAL A 59 6.48 -26.14 11.39
C VAL A 59 5.46 -25.20 10.74
N ASP A 60 4.17 -25.41 10.98
CA ASP A 60 3.09 -24.57 10.45
C ASP A 60 3.20 -23.12 10.97
N MET A 61 3.40 -22.94 12.28
CA MET A 61 3.62 -21.63 12.87
C MET A 61 4.85 -20.93 12.31
N LYS A 62 5.92 -21.68 12.04
CA LYS A 62 7.15 -21.12 11.46
C LYS A 62 6.91 -20.64 10.02
N ASP A 63 6.19 -21.41 9.20
CA ASP A 63 5.83 -21.00 7.84
C ASP A 63 4.96 -19.73 7.83
N MET A 64 3.95 -19.70 8.72
CA MET A 64 3.09 -18.54 8.90
C MET A 64 3.89 -17.30 9.31
N LEU A 65 4.81 -17.42 10.27
CA LEU A 65 5.69 -16.32 10.70
C LEU A 65 6.60 -15.84 9.56
N SER A 66 7.19 -16.74 8.78
CA SER A 66 8.03 -16.37 7.64
C SER A 66 7.26 -15.62 6.56
N ARG A 67 5.99 -15.98 6.32
CA ARG A 67 5.12 -15.24 5.41
C ARG A 67 4.81 -13.84 5.90
N TYR A 68 4.45 -13.69 7.19
CA TYR A 68 4.20 -12.37 7.77
C TYR A 68 5.43 -11.48 7.74
N ASP A 69 6.63 -12.02 8.00
CA ASP A 69 7.87 -11.25 7.91
C ASP A 69 8.09 -10.71 6.50
N GLY A 70 7.84 -11.54 5.47
CA GLY A 70 7.88 -11.11 4.07
C GLY A 70 6.87 -9.99 3.75
N GLU A 71 5.60 -10.17 4.13
CA GLU A 71 4.54 -9.17 3.93
C GLU A 71 4.87 -7.84 4.65
N MET A 72 5.44 -7.92 5.86
CA MET A 72 5.85 -6.73 6.62
C MET A 72 6.99 -5.97 5.94
N VAL A 73 7.96 -6.66 5.35
CA VAL A 73 9.05 -6.04 4.58
C VAL A 73 8.50 -5.30 3.36
N GLU A 74 7.57 -5.92 2.62
CA GLU A 74 6.93 -5.30 1.46
C GLU A 74 6.12 -4.05 1.85
N LEU A 75 5.29 -4.15 2.89
CA LEU A 75 4.51 -3.02 3.41
C LEU A 75 5.40 -1.89 3.91
N TYR A 76 6.50 -2.21 4.58
CA TYR A 76 7.45 -1.21 5.04
C TYR A 76 8.13 -0.49 3.87
N SER A 77 8.49 -1.23 2.81
CA SER A 77 9.04 -0.65 1.58
C SER A 77 8.06 0.31 0.92
N LEU A 78 6.80 -0.11 0.73
CA LEU A 78 5.74 0.72 0.15
C LEU A 78 5.47 1.97 0.99
N THR A 79 5.42 1.83 2.31
CA THR A 79 5.22 2.96 3.23
C THR A 79 6.38 3.95 3.17
N SER A 80 7.60 3.43 3.08
CA SER A 80 8.83 4.24 2.96
C SER A 80 8.84 5.02 1.65
N GLU A 81 8.49 4.38 0.53
CA GLU A 81 8.39 5.04 -0.76
C GLU A 81 7.31 6.13 -0.76
N LEU A 82 6.12 5.83 -0.23
CA LEU A 82 5.04 6.81 -0.10
C LEU A 82 5.46 8.03 0.73
N LEU A 83 6.18 7.83 1.83
CA LEU A 83 6.67 8.91 2.67
C LEU A 83 7.67 9.80 1.92
N LEU A 84 8.61 9.20 1.19
CA LEU A 84 9.58 9.92 0.36
C LEU A 84 8.89 10.70 -0.76
N THR A 85 7.88 10.11 -1.40
CA THR A 85 7.10 10.74 -2.46
C THR A 85 6.33 11.95 -1.92
N LYS A 86 5.66 11.79 -0.76
CA LYS A 86 4.96 12.89 -0.09
C LYS A 86 5.93 14.02 0.29
N GLN A 87 7.07 13.68 0.88
CA GLN A 87 8.08 14.68 1.27
C GLN A 87 8.59 15.46 0.07
N TRP A 88 8.89 14.76 -1.03
CA TRP A 88 9.33 15.40 -2.26
C TRP A 88 8.25 16.28 -2.88
N PHE A 89 7.01 15.78 -2.96
CA PHE A 89 5.89 16.55 -3.51
C PHE A 89 5.70 17.88 -2.79
N LEU A 90 5.73 17.86 -1.44
CA LEU A 90 5.56 19.06 -0.61
C LEU A 90 6.74 20.04 -0.70
N LYS A 91 7.96 19.55 -0.95
CA LYS A 91 9.16 20.38 -0.98
C LYS A 91 9.46 20.94 -2.37
N GLU A 92 9.31 20.12 -3.40
CA GLU A 92 9.80 20.38 -4.76
C GLU A 92 8.71 20.16 -5.82
N GLY A 93 7.82 19.19 -5.62
CA GLY A 93 6.78 18.85 -6.60
C GLY A 93 5.81 19.99 -6.88
N VAL A 94 5.32 20.70 -5.86
CA VAL A 94 4.44 21.87 -6.05
C VAL A 94 5.14 22.96 -6.86
N ALA A 95 6.40 23.27 -6.53
CA ALA A 95 7.16 24.28 -7.26
C ALA A 95 7.38 23.87 -8.72
N TRP A 96 7.58 22.59 -8.97
CA TRP A 96 7.67 22.05 -10.33
C TRP A 96 6.36 22.19 -11.11
N VAL A 97 5.21 21.85 -10.52
CA VAL A 97 3.89 22.05 -11.14
C VAL A 97 3.63 23.53 -11.45
N VAL A 98 3.93 24.43 -10.50
CA VAL A 98 3.80 25.88 -10.72
C VAL A 98 4.68 26.35 -11.86
N LYS A 99 5.90 25.83 -11.97
CA LYS A 99 6.82 26.14 -13.07
C LYS A 99 6.27 25.64 -14.41
N LEU A 100 5.72 24.43 -14.46
CA LEU A 100 5.08 23.88 -15.66
C LEU A 100 3.93 24.78 -16.14
N VAL A 101 3.08 25.23 -15.22
CA VAL A 101 1.98 26.15 -15.52
C VAL A 101 2.49 27.50 -16.04
N HIS A 102 3.53 28.07 -15.41
CA HIS A 102 4.10 29.36 -15.85
C HIS A 102 4.81 29.28 -17.20
N GLN A 103 5.36 28.11 -17.56
CA GLN A 103 6.06 27.89 -18.83
C GLN A 103 5.13 27.40 -19.95
N SER A 104 3.84 27.25 -19.67
CA SER A 104 2.85 26.80 -20.65
C SER A 104 2.55 27.93 -21.64
N PRO A 105 2.73 27.70 -22.96
CA PRO A 105 2.36 28.67 -23.99
C PRO A 105 0.85 28.95 -24.00
N GLU A 106 0.04 28.01 -23.52
CA GLU A 106 -1.40 28.21 -23.36
C GLU A 106 -1.72 29.34 -22.37
N LEU A 107 -0.99 29.42 -21.25
CA LEU A 107 -1.17 30.49 -20.27
C LEU A 107 -0.73 31.84 -20.84
N GLU A 108 0.42 31.86 -21.52
CA GLU A 108 0.95 33.06 -22.16
C GLU A 108 -0.06 33.64 -23.17
N LYS A 109 -0.66 32.77 -23.99
CA LYS A 109 -1.66 33.18 -24.98
C LYS A 109 -2.91 33.78 -24.32
N VAL A 110 -3.49 33.11 -23.33
CA VAL A 110 -4.72 33.59 -22.66
C VAL A 110 -4.48 34.92 -21.94
N VAL A 111 -3.32 35.08 -21.29
CA VAL A 111 -2.95 36.34 -20.65
C VAL A 111 -2.74 37.45 -21.68
N ALA A 112 -2.08 37.16 -22.80
CA ALA A 112 -1.88 38.13 -23.88
C ALA A 112 -3.22 38.57 -24.50
N ASP A 113 -4.11 37.63 -24.80
CA ASP A 113 -5.44 37.90 -25.37
C ASP A 113 -6.28 38.76 -24.39
N PHE A 114 -6.21 38.47 -23.10
CA PHE A 114 -6.87 39.27 -22.07
C PHE A 114 -6.31 40.70 -21.97
N ILE A 115 -4.99 40.87 -21.88
CA ILE A 115 -4.35 42.19 -21.81
C ILE A 115 -4.69 43.03 -23.05
N ASN A 116 -4.65 42.43 -24.23
CA ASN A 116 -4.99 43.10 -25.48
C ASN A 116 -6.46 43.55 -25.49
N SER A 117 -7.37 42.70 -25.02
CA SER A 117 -8.80 43.00 -24.95
C SER A 117 -9.10 44.11 -23.93
N VAL A 118 -8.45 44.10 -22.77
CA VAL A 118 -8.56 45.16 -21.76
C VAL A 118 -8.04 46.49 -22.30
N ASN A 119 -6.89 46.49 -22.98
CA ASN A 119 -6.33 47.69 -23.59
C ASN A 119 -7.26 48.26 -24.67
N ALA A 120 -7.80 47.40 -25.54
CA ALA A 120 -8.77 47.82 -26.56
C ALA A 120 -10.04 48.43 -25.93
N MET A 121 -10.59 47.79 -24.89
CA MET A 121 -11.73 48.31 -24.15
C MET A 121 -11.42 49.66 -23.47
N GLY A 122 -10.25 49.79 -22.86
CA GLY A 122 -9.81 51.04 -22.22
C GLY A 122 -9.68 52.20 -23.21
N VAL A 123 -9.10 51.94 -24.39
CA VAL A 123 -9.03 52.93 -25.48
C VAL A 123 -10.44 53.33 -25.93
N ASN A 124 -11.34 52.37 -26.12
CA ASN A 124 -12.72 52.63 -26.52
C ASN A 124 -13.54 53.42 -25.49
N ASP A 125 -13.41 53.08 -24.20
CA ASP A 125 -14.08 53.83 -23.14
C ASP A 125 -13.53 55.25 -23.05
N GLY A 126 -12.22 55.45 -23.24
CA GLY A 126 -11.60 56.77 -23.32
C GLY A 126 -12.13 57.60 -24.49
N ILE A 127 -12.20 57.03 -25.69
CA ILE A 127 -12.76 57.67 -26.89
C ILE A 127 -14.24 58.03 -26.67
N LYS A 128 -15.03 57.10 -26.13
CA LYS A 128 -16.46 57.30 -25.84
C LYS A 128 -16.69 58.43 -24.84
N GLN A 129 -15.94 58.46 -23.74
CA GLN A 129 -16.06 59.52 -22.72
C GLN A 129 -15.57 60.87 -23.26
N GLY A 130 -14.46 60.90 -23.98
CA GLY A 130 -13.94 62.12 -24.63
C GLY A 130 -14.93 62.70 -25.64
N PHE A 131 -15.56 61.84 -26.44
CA PHE A 131 -16.62 62.24 -27.36
C PHE A 131 -17.86 62.75 -26.62
N GLN A 132 -18.31 62.08 -25.55
CA GLN A 132 -19.43 62.57 -24.73
C GLN A 132 -19.16 63.94 -24.11
N ALA A 133 -17.94 64.19 -23.62
CA ALA A 133 -17.53 65.49 -23.11
C ALA A 133 -17.51 66.57 -24.21
N ALA A 134 -17.02 66.24 -25.41
CA ALA A 134 -16.97 67.15 -26.56
C ALA A 134 -18.34 67.37 -27.24
N LYS A 135 -19.29 66.44 -27.08
CA LYS A 135 -20.65 66.57 -27.62
C LYS A 135 -21.42 67.73 -26.98
N SER A 136 -21.00 68.18 -25.80
CA SER A 136 -21.46 69.43 -25.16
C SER A 136 -21.13 70.68 -25.99
N SER A 137 -20.14 70.62 -26.89
CA SER A 137 -19.61 71.75 -27.66
C SER A 137 -19.66 71.57 -29.18
N ALA A 138 -19.88 70.36 -29.71
CA ALA A 138 -19.84 70.07 -31.15
C ALA A 138 -21.15 69.51 -31.72
N LYS A 139 -21.62 70.14 -32.82
CA LYS A 139 -22.77 69.73 -33.62
C LYS A 139 -22.33 68.63 -34.59
N THR A 140 -22.82 67.40 -34.35
CA THR A 140 -22.84 66.24 -35.27
C THR A 140 -21.53 65.87 -35.97
N VAL A 141 -20.96 64.74 -35.58
CA VAL A 141 -19.92 64.04 -36.34
C VAL A 141 -20.31 62.57 -36.45
N GLU A 142 -20.37 62.10 -37.70
CA GLU A 142 -20.41 60.71 -38.15
C GLU A 142 -19.21 59.92 -37.58
N GLU A 143 -19.44 58.66 -37.23
CA GLU A 143 -18.44 57.62 -36.92
C GLU A 143 -17.16 58.09 -36.20
N ILE A 144 -17.06 57.79 -34.90
CA ILE A 144 -15.89 58.16 -34.10
C ILE A 144 -14.68 57.33 -34.56
N PRO A 145 -13.62 57.96 -35.10
CA PRO A 145 -12.47 57.23 -35.63
C PRO A 145 -11.80 56.38 -34.53
N GLY A 146 -11.59 55.10 -34.82
CA GLY A 146 -10.95 54.15 -33.90
C GLY A 146 -11.85 53.64 -32.77
N TYR A 147 -13.15 53.98 -32.78
CA TYR A 147 -14.12 53.36 -31.89
C TYR A 147 -14.53 51.99 -32.44
N ASP A 148 -14.38 50.96 -31.61
CA ASP A 148 -14.79 49.58 -31.91
C ASP A 148 -15.94 49.14 -30.99
N GLU A 149 -17.16 49.00 -31.51
CA GLU A 149 -18.30 48.55 -30.73
C GLU A 149 -18.15 47.11 -30.19
N GLY A 150 -17.30 46.28 -30.83
CA GLY A 150 -17.07 44.88 -30.48
C GLY A 150 -16.00 44.63 -29.41
N ALA A 151 -15.32 45.66 -28.91
CA ALA A 151 -14.25 45.47 -27.92
C ALA A 151 -14.76 44.93 -26.58
N ARG A 152 -16.01 45.24 -26.22
CA ARG A 152 -16.65 44.70 -25.00
C ARG A 152 -16.92 43.21 -25.14
N ASP A 153 -17.46 42.79 -26.28
CA ASP A 153 -17.71 41.38 -26.57
C ASP A 153 -16.39 40.59 -26.63
N THR A 154 -15.33 41.21 -27.17
CA THR A 154 -13.98 40.64 -27.20
C THR A 154 -13.40 40.46 -25.79
N LEU A 155 -13.60 41.44 -24.90
CA LEU A 155 -13.23 41.32 -23.49
C LEU A 155 -14.03 40.22 -22.77
N ASP A 156 -15.34 40.13 -22.98
CA ASP A 156 -16.18 39.10 -22.38
C ASP A 156 -15.77 37.69 -22.86
N VAL A 157 -15.37 37.54 -24.13
CA VAL A 157 -14.80 36.30 -24.68
C VAL A 157 -13.46 35.97 -24.02
N ALA A 158 -12.57 36.96 -23.84
CA ALA A 158 -11.28 36.75 -23.19
C ALA A 158 -11.41 36.38 -21.70
N ILE A 159 -12.36 36.99 -20.98
CA ILE A 159 -12.69 36.61 -19.60
C ILE A 159 -13.17 35.17 -19.54
N LYS A 160 -14.10 34.79 -20.43
CA LYS A 160 -14.59 33.42 -20.49
C LYS A 160 -13.47 32.41 -20.82
N ALA A 161 -12.52 32.78 -21.68
CA ALA A 161 -11.36 31.94 -21.99
C ALA A 161 -10.42 31.74 -20.79
N ILE A 162 -10.37 32.67 -19.83
CA ILE A 162 -9.68 32.49 -18.54
C ILE A 162 -10.46 31.53 -17.64
N ASP A 163 -11.79 31.69 -17.56
CA ASP A 163 -12.64 30.82 -16.73
C ASP A 163 -12.60 29.36 -17.21
N ASP A 164 -12.62 29.15 -18.53
CA ASP A 164 -12.54 27.83 -19.18
C ASP A 164 -11.09 27.38 -19.43
N PHE A 165 -10.10 28.04 -18.81
CA PHE A 165 -8.69 27.81 -19.10
C PHE A 165 -8.24 26.40 -18.68
N TYR A 166 -7.65 25.70 -19.65
CA TYR A 166 -7.15 24.34 -19.48
C TYR A 166 -5.67 24.26 -19.83
N ILE A 167 -4.89 23.60 -18.99
CA ILE A 167 -3.45 23.44 -19.17
C ILE A 167 -3.14 21.98 -19.49
N SER A 168 -2.89 21.70 -20.77
CA SER A 168 -2.60 20.35 -21.27
C SER A 168 -1.38 19.71 -20.58
N VAL A 169 -0.42 20.52 -20.14
CA VAL A 169 0.79 20.01 -19.45
C VAL A 169 0.47 19.33 -18.12
N LEU A 170 -0.66 19.65 -17.48
CA LEU A 170 -1.07 19.02 -16.23
C LEU A 170 -1.54 17.57 -16.43
N ASP A 171 -2.03 17.22 -17.62
CA ASP A 171 -2.37 15.83 -17.96
C ASP A 171 -1.13 14.96 -17.96
N LYS A 172 -0.05 15.47 -18.56
CA LYS A 172 1.26 14.79 -18.59
C LYS A 172 1.83 14.57 -17.20
N VAL A 173 1.49 15.43 -16.22
CA VAL A 173 1.86 15.22 -14.81
C VAL A 173 0.97 14.15 -14.17
N THR A 174 -0.32 14.16 -14.48
CA THR A 174 -1.30 13.18 -13.96
C THR A 174 -1.00 11.76 -14.45
N GLU A 175 -0.47 11.59 -15.66
CA GLU A 175 -0.01 10.30 -16.17
C GLU A 175 1.11 9.66 -15.32
N LEU A 176 1.83 10.46 -14.53
CA LEU A 176 2.94 9.98 -13.69
C LEU A 176 2.48 9.42 -12.33
N VAL A 177 1.18 9.32 -12.06
CA VAL A 177 0.67 8.90 -10.73
C VAL A 177 1.16 7.52 -10.30
N ASN A 178 1.35 6.62 -11.26
CA ASN A 178 1.80 5.24 -11.01
C ASN A 178 3.32 5.06 -11.18
N GLU A 179 4.03 6.12 -11.56
CA GLU A 179 5.47 6.06 -11.78
C GLU A 179 6.23 6.17 -10.45
N PRO A 180 7.36 5.46 -10.30
CA PRO A 180 8.17 5.56 -9.09
C PRO A 180 8.78 6.96 -8.96
N LEU A 181 9.03 7.37 -7.71
CA LEU A 181 9.53 8.71 -7.40
C LEU A 181 10.83 9.09 -8.14
N SER A 182 11.68 8.11 -8.42
CA SER A 182 12.93 8.31 -9.18
C SER A 182 12.65 8.86 -10.59
N VAL A 183 11.66 8.31 -11.28
CA VAL A 183 11.25 8.71 -12.63
C VAL A 183 10.63 10.11 -12.61
N ILE A 184 9.78 10.38 -11.62
CA ILE A 184 9.16 11.72 -11.46
C ILE A 184 10.23 12.80 -11.25
N LYS A 185 11.21 12.53 -10.37
CA LYS A 185 12.34 13.44 -10.10
C LYS A 185 13.24 13.66 -11.30
N GLU A 186 13.39 12.68 -12.18
CA GLU A 186 14.17 12.84 -13.40
C GLU A 186 13.43 13.76 -14.37
N LYS A 187 12.14 13.51 -14.59
CA LYS A 187 11.28 14.36 -15.43
C LYS A 187 11.20 15.79 -14.91
N SER A 188 11.23 16.00 -13.59
CA SER A 188 11.19 17.35 -13.00
C SER A 188 12.44 18.19 -13.25
N LYS A 189 13.57 17.55 -13.62
CA LYS A 189 14.84 18.23 -13.91
C LYS A 189 15.02 18.59 -15.38
N LEU A 190 14.26 17.95 -16.27
CA LEU A 190 14.35 18.20 -17.70
C LEU A 190 13.70 19.56 -18.05
N PRO A 191 14.29 20.35 -18.96
CA PRO A 191 13.64 21.53 -19.47
C PRO A 191 12.36 21.12 -20.21
N ILE A 192 11.27 21.83 -19.92
CA ILE A 192 9.90 21.54 -20.39
C ILE A 192 9.74 21.82 -21.89
N VAL A 193 10.73 22.49 -22.49
CA VAL A 193 10.74 22.82 -23.91
C VAL A 193 11.45 21.71 -24.68
N LYS A 194 10.66 20.79 -25.23
CA LYS A 194 10.95 20.24 -26.56
C LYS A 194 9.70 20.34 -27.41
N GLU A 195 9.85 21.23 -28.40
CA GLU A 195 9.14 21.32 -29.68
C GLU A 195 8.66 19.95 -30.18
N ASP A 196 7.39 19.90 -30.56
CA ASP A 196 6.94 19.22 -31.78
C ASP A 196 6.59 20.29 -32.82
#